data_AF-A0A8T6SQB0-F1
#
_entry.id   AF-A0A8T6SQB0-F1
#
_cell.length_a   1.000
_cell.length_b   1.000
_cell.length_c   1.000
_cell.angle_alpha   90.00
_cell.angle_beta   90.00
_cell.angle_gamma   90.00
#
_symmetry.space_group_name_H-M   'P 1'
#
loop_
_entity.id
_entity.type
_entity.pdbx_description
1 polymer ?
#
loop_
_entity_poly.entity_id
_entity_poly.type
_entity_poly.pdbx_seq_one_letter_code
_entity_poly.pdbx_strand_id
1 'polypeptide(L)'
;MTFEEKIEKLEQRLTRVEEVVATLVGNAVKKLVDYILESSRKPRIVRMIVEGEKWQTDIAERQNVDRTTIRDHLNAINEKAEELIGIPLVKTSRSRGIQPTFLFDYVLEKIQERDHEEARTIKSFLTKKQS
;
A
#
# COMPACT_ATOMS: atom_id res chain seq x y z
N MET A 1 40.72 -1.29 5.10
CA MET A 1 39.30 -1.06 4.80
C MET A 1 38.81 0.03 5.73
N THR A 2 38.44 1.18 5.18
CA THR A 2 37.98 2.34 5.95
C THR A 2 36.57 2.12 6.52
N PHE A 3 36.13 3.00 7.39
CA PHE A 3 34.75 2.96 7.92
C PHE A 3 33.72 3.25 6.81
N GLU A 4 34.02 4.18 5.91
CA GLU A 4 33.21 4.54 4.75
C GLU A 4 33.05 3.35 3.79
N GLU A 5 34.15 2.64 3.48
CA GLU A 5 34.10 1.43 2.65
C GLU A 5 33.27 0.29 3.27
N LYS A 6 33.13 0.26 4.61
CA LYS A 6 32.25 -0.71 5.29
C LYS A 6 30.78 -0.33 5.18
N ILE A 7 30.46 0.97 5.27
CA ILE A 7 29.09 1.48 5.09
C ILE A 7 28.62 1.21 3.66
N GLU A 8 29.42 1.59 2.67
CA GLU A 8 29.08 1.39 1.26
C GLU A 8 28.83 -0.09 0.93
N LYS A 9 29.65 -1.00 1.47
CA LYS A 9 29.44 -2.45 1.31
C LYS A 9 28.17 -2.96 1.99
N LEU A 10 27.76 -2.36 3.11
CA LEU A 10 26.51 -2.72 3.79
C LEU A 10 25.30 -2.25 2.99
N GLU A 11 25.34 -1.02 2.48
CA GLU A 11 24.29 -0.47 1.61
C GLU A 11 24.12 -1.32 0.35
N GLN A 12 25.21 -1.66 -0.35
CA GLN A 12 25.15 -2.55 -1.51
C GLN A 12 24.56 -3.94 -1.20
N ARG A 13 24.83 -4.49 0.00
CA ARG A 13 24.26 -5.77 0.42
C ARG A 13 22.77 -5.65 0.74
N LEU A 14 22.36 -4.56 1.38
CA LEU A 14 20.95 -4.28 1.67
C LEU A 14 20.16 -4.14 0.37
N THR A 15 20.65 -3.36 -0.61
CA THR A 15 20.01 -3.23 -1.92
C THR A 15 19.82 -4.59 -2.62
N ARG A 16 20.83 -5.47 -2.59
CA ARG A 16 20.68 -6.82 -3.17
C ARG A 16 19.64 -7.67 -2.46
N VAL A 17 19.52 -7.55 -1.13
CA VAL A 17 18.48 -8.25 -0.36
C VAL A 17 17.11 -7.70 -0.72
N GLU A 18 16.96 -6.38 -0.84
CA GLU A 18 15.72 -5.73 -1.26
C GLU A 18 15.29 -6.17 -2.67
N GLU A 19 16.20 -6.26 -3.64
CA GLU A 19 15.92 -6.76 -4.99
C GLU A 19 15.42 -8.21 -4.97
N VAL A 20 16.04 -9.07 -4.17
CA VAL A 20 15.61 -10.47 -4.02
C VAL A 20 14.22 -10.54 -3.38
N VAL A 21 14.00 -9.79 -2.29
CA VAL A 21 12.69 -9.73 -1.64
C VAL A 21 11.64 -9.22 -2.62
N ALA A 22 11.88 -8.10 -3.31
CA ALA A 22 10.99 -7.53 -4.30
C ALA A 22 10.67 -8.52 -5.43
N THR A 23 11.63 -9.34 -5.85
CA THR A 23 11.40 -10.38 -6.85
C THR A 23 10.51 -11.50 -6.30
N LEU A 24 10.74 -11.93 -5.06
CA LEU A 24 9.99 -13.02 -4.43
C LEU A 24 8.55 -12.63 -4.07
N VAL A 25 8.36 -11.43 -3.50
CA VAL A 25 7.04 -10.96 -3.07
C VAL A 25 6.34 -10.08 -4.10
N GLY A 26 7.03 -9.62 -5.15
CA GLY A 26 6.50 -8.63 -6.08
C GLY A 26 5.21 -9.05 -6.78
N ASN A 27 5.09 -10.31 -7.19
CA ASN A 27 3.85 -10.82 -7.78
C ASN A 27 2.70 -10.88 -6.77
N ALA A 28 2.99 -11.24 -5.51
CA ALA A 28 2.00 -11.27 -4.44
C ALA A 28 1.52 -9.86 -4.10
N VAL A 29 2.45 -8.91 -3.98
CA VAL A 29 2.16 -7.48 -3.75
C VAL A 29 1.34 -6.91 -4.91
N LYS A 30 1.70 -7.22 -6.17
CA LYS A 30 0.93 -6.79 -7.34
C LYS A 30 -0.52 -7.26 -7.26
N LYS A 31 -0.76 -8.53 -6.95
CA LYS A 31 -2.12 -9.08 -6.77
C LYS A 31 -2.87 -8.41 -5.62
N LEU A 32 -2.19 -8.09 -4.53
CA LEU A 32 -2.80 -7.37 -3.41
C LEU A 32 -3.19 -5.94 -3.80
N VAL A 33 -2.32 -5.24 -4.55
CA VAL A 33 -2.61 -3.91 -5.10
C VAL A 33 -3.81 -3.98 -6.05
N ASP A 34 -3.84 -4.94 -6.97
CA ASP A 34 -4.98 -5.17 -7.87
C ASP A 34 -6.28 -5.32 -7.07
N TYR A 35 -6.27 -6.19 -6.06
CA TYR A 35 -7.44 -6.41 -5.19
C TYR A 35 -7.89 -5.17 -4.40
N ILE A 36 -6.95 -4.32 -3.98
CA ILE A 36 -7.27 -3.03 -3.33
C ILE A 36 -7.93 -2.11 -4.35
N LEU A 37 -7.39 -2.02 -5.56
CA LEU A 37 -7.89 -1.14 -6.62
C LEU A 37 -9.21 -1.61 -7.27
N GLU A 38 -9.57 -2.89 -7.16
CA GLU A 38 -10.82 -3.46 -7.69
C GLU A 38 -12.10 -2.80 -7.13
N SER A 39 -12.02 -2.09 -6.01
CA SER A 39 -13.16 -1.35 -5.45
C SER A 39 -12.85 0.13 -5.33
N SER A 40 -13.85 0.99 -5.48
CA SER A 40 -13.68 2.44 -5.28
C SER A 40 -13.38 2.84 -3.82
N ARG A 41 -13.70 1.98 -2.84
CA ARG A 41 -13.61 2.29 -1.40
C ARG A 41 -12.28 1.89 -0.76
N LYS A 42 -11.76 0.69 -1.00
CA LYS A 42 -10.50 0.22 -0.39
C LYS A 42 -9.33 1.19 -0.60
N PRO A 43 -9.09 1.76 -1.81
CA PRO A 43 -7.99 2.70 -2.03
C PRO A 43 -8.17 4.00 -1.25
N ARG A 44 -9.42 4.45 -1.05
CA ARG A 44 -9.72 5.63 -0.22
C ARG A 44 -9.41 5.37 1.24
N ILE A 45 -9.80 4.21 1.76
CA ILE A 45 -9.48 3.79 3.15
C ILE A 45 -7.97 3.74 3.34
N VAL A 46 -7.23 3.12 2.40
CA VAL A 46 -5.76 3.06 2.45
C VAL A 46 -5.15 4.47 2.45
N ARG A 47 -5.61 5.39 1.58
CA ARG A 47 -5.15 6.79 1.56
C ARG A 47 -5.41 7.51 2.88
N MET A 48 -6.57 7.33 3.49
CA MET A 48 -6.90 7.99 4.75
C MET A 48 -6.00 7.53 5.91
N ILE A 49 -5.59 6.26 5.92
CA ILE A 49 -4.61 5.75 6.89
C ILE A 49 -3.25 6.46 6.73
N VAL A 50 -2.84 6.75 5.49
CA VAL A 50 -1.62 7.54 5.19
C VAL A 50 -1.75 8.98 5.67
N GLU A 51 -2.93 9.58 5.50
CA GLU A 51 -3.25 10.92 5.98
C GLU A 51 -3.27 11.03 7.52
N GLY A 52 -3.09 9.90 8.22
CA GLY A 52 -2.98 9.85 9.68
C GLY A 52 -4.28 9.48 10.38
N GLU A 53 -5.30 8.99 9.66
CA GLU A 53 -6.52 8.50 10.28
C GLU A 53 -6.25 7.22 11.07
N LYS A 54 -6.31 7.33 12.40
CA LYS A 54 -5.99 6.23 13.32
C LYS A 54 -7.21 5.40 13.68
N TRP A 55 -8.42 5.94 13.55
CA TRP A 55 -9.63 5.26 14.03
C TRP A 55 -10.58 4.93 12.89
N GLN A 56 -11.18 3.74 12.97
CA GLN A 56 -12.19 3.30 12.01
C GLN A 56 -13.42 4.21 12.00
N THR A 57 -13.73 4.85 13.14
CA THR A 57 -14.81 5.82 13.28
C THR A 57 -14.58 7.03 12.41
N ASP A 58 -13.38 7.59 12.45
CA ASP A 58 -13.04 8.84 11.76
C ASP A 58 -13.05 8.61 10.24
N ILE A 59 -12.55 7.44 9.81
CA ILE A 59 -12.64 7.00 8.42
C ILE A 59 -14.11 6.83 7.98
N ALA A 60 -14.94 6.25 8.84
CA ALA A 60 -16.36 6.00 8.56
C ALA A 60 -17.14 7.31 8.41
N GLU A 61 -16.92 8.26 9.32
CA GLU A 61 -17.52 9.60 9.28
C GLU A 61 -17.16 10.34 7.99
N ARG A 62 -15.87 10.39 7.63
CA ARG A 62 -15.41 11.04 6.39
C ARG A 62 -15.92 10.37 5.11
N GLN A 63 -16.11 9.05 5.12
CA GLN A 63 -16.67 8.32 3.98
C GLN A 63 -18.21 8.27 3.99
N ASN A 64 -18.86 8.82 5.02
CA ASN A 64 -20.31 8.77 5.25
C ASN A 64 -20.86 7.33 5.18
N VAL A 65 -20.24 6.42 5.93
CA VAL A 65 -20.63 5.00 6.02
C VAL A 65 -20.61 4.52 7.47
N ASP A 66 -21.17 3.34 7.72
CA ASP A 66 -21.06 2.71 9.03
C ASP A 66 -19.64 2.26 9.34
N ARG A 67 -19.24 2.36 10.60
CA ARG A 67 -17.95 1.83 11.10
C ARG A 67 -17.75 0.36 10.75
N THR A 68 -18.82 -0.43 10.73
CA THR A 68 -18.79 -1.84 10.33
C THR A 68 -18.32 -2.00 8.89
N THR A 69 -18.75 -1.13 7.97
CA THR A 69 -18.29 -1.12 6.57
C THR A 69 -16.77 -0.92 6.48
N ILE A 70 -16.21 0.01 7.26
CA ILE A 70 -14.76 0.24 7.29
C ILE A 70 -14.03 -0.97 7.85
N ARG A 71 -14.52 -1.52 8.97
CA ARG A 71 -13.95 -2.73 9.58
C ARG A 71 -13.95 -3.91 8.59
N ASP A 72 -15.04 -4.11 7.88
CA ASP A 72 -15.19 -5.24 6.96
C ASP A 72 -14.26 -5.09 5.75
N HIS A 73 -14.07 -3.86 5.23
CA HIS A 73 -13.05 -3.59 4.21
C HIS A 73 -11.62 -3.82 4.71
N LEU A 74 -11.28 -3.38 5.93
CA LEU A 74 -9.96 -3.60 6.51
C LEU A 74 -9.68 -5.08 6.75
N ASN A 75 -10.66 -5.83 7.26
CA ASN A 75 -10.56 -7.27 7.43
C ASN A 75 -10.34 -7.95 6.08
N ALA A 76 -11.14 -7.61 5.06
CA ALA A 76 -11.00 -8.19 3.73
C ALA A 76 -9.66 -7.86 3.05
N ILE A 77 -9.07 -6.70 3.32
CA ILE A 77 -7.71 -6.36 2.87
C ILE A 77 -6.66 -7.18 3.61
N ASN A 78 -6.79 -7.30 4.94
CA ASN A 78 -5.87 -8.07 5.77
C ASN A 78 -5.89 -9.56 5.44
N GLU A 79 -7.08 -10.15 5.30
CA GLU A 79 -7.25 -11.56 4.88
C GLU A 79 -6.54 -11.80 3.55
N LYS A 80 -6.67 -10.88 2.58
CA LYS A 80 -5.99 -11.02 1.29
C LYS A 80 -4.48 -10.86 1.39
N ALA A 81 -4.00 -9.94 2.24
CA ALA A 81 -2.58 -9.76 2.49
C ALA A 81 -1.96 -10.97 3.19
N GLU A 82 -2.67 -11.56 4.15
CA GLU A 82 -2.27 -12.78 4.84
C GLU A 82 -2.29 -13.99 3.90
N GLU A 83 -3.29 -14.13 3.03
CA GLU A 83 -3.34 -15.18 1.99
C GLU A 83 -2.14 -15.13 1.04
N LEU A 84 -1.76 -13.92 0.60
CA LEU A 84 -0.73 -13.75 -0.44
C LEU A 84 0.69 -13.66 0.11
N ILE A 85 0.87 -13.06 1.29
CA ILE A 85 2.17 -12.64 1.83
C ILE A 85 2.39 -13.19 3.26
N GLY A 86 1.35 -13.69 3.92
CA GLY A 86 1.41 -14.20 5.29
C GLY A 86 1.42 -13.11 6.37
N ILE A 87 1.17 -11.85 5.98
CA ILE A 87 1.26 -10.68 6.87
C ILE A 87 0.09 -9.74 6.57
N PRO A 88 -0.64 -9.24 7.58
CA PRO A 88 -1.71 -8.28 7.37
C PRO A 88 -1.14 -6.93 6.92
N LEU A 89 -1.94 -6.18 6.17
CA LEU A 89 -1.58 -4.84 5.73
C LEU A 89 -1.59 -3.84 6.89
N VAL A 90 -2.56 -3.98 7.80
CA VAL A 90 -2.66 -3.17 9.02
C VAL A 90 -3.03 -4.03 10.23
N LYS A 91 -2.65 -3.60 11.42
CA LYS A 91 -3.12 -4.16 12.69
C LYS A 91 -4.09 -3.20 13.34
N THR A 92 -5.19 -3.69 13.88
CA THR A 92 -6.15 -2.86 14.61
C THR A 92 -6.14 -3.22 16.08
N SER A 93 -6.03 -2.24 16.96
CA SER A 93 -6.13 -2.43 18.41
C SER A 93 -7.07 -1.40 19.04
N ARG A 94 -7.70 -1.78 20.17
CA ARG A 94 -8.62 -0.88 20.88
C ARG A 94 -7.93 0.37 21.44
N SER A 95 -6.65 0.27 21.79
CA SER A 95 -5.89 1.36 22.43
C SER A 95 -5.03 2.18 21.48
N ARG A 96 -4.63 1.63 20.32
CA ARG A 96 -3.74 2.30 19.36
C ARG A 96 -4.37 2.55 17.98
N GLY A 97 -5.60 2.11 17.78
CA GLY A 97 -6.29 2.25 16.49
C GLY A 97 -5.70 1.36 15.40
N ILE A 98 -5.71 1.87 14.17
CA ILE A 98 -5.14 1.27 12.96
C ILE A 98 -3.64 1.55 12.95
N GLN A 99 -2.85 0.49 12.78
CA GLN A 99 -1.40 0.52 12.78
C GLN A 99 -0.89 -0.11 11.46
N PRO A 100 -0.30 0.67 10.56
CA PRO A 100 0.39 0.15 9.38
C PRO A 100 1.45 -0.89 9.75
N THR A 101 1.58 -1.94 8.95
CA THR A 101 2.73 -2.84 8.99
C THR A 101 3.79 -2.39 7.98
N PHE A 102 4.98 -2.99 7.97
CA PHE A 102 6.00 -2.66 6.96
C PHE A 102 5.52 -2.94 5.52
N LEU A 103 4.57 -3.87 5.35
CA LEU A 103 3.97 -4.17 4.05
C LEU A 103 3.12 -3.00 3.54
N PHE A 104 2.56 -2.21 4.45
CA PHE A 104 1.70 -1.09 4.12
C PHE A 104 2.41 -0.06 3.25
N ASP A 105 3.61 0.36 3.65
CA ASP A 105 4.39 1.39 2.94
C ASP A 105 4.77 0.91 1.54
N TYR A 106 5.14 -0.37 1.41
CA TYR A 106 5.49 -0.97 0.12
C TYR A 106 4.27 -1.08 -0.81
N VAL A 107 3.11 -1.48 -0.29
CA VAL A 107 1.85 -1.51 -1.06
C VAL A 107 1.42 -0.11 -1.48
N LEU A 108 1.59 0.88 -0.60
CA LEU A 108 1.26 2.27 -0.89
C LEU A 108 2.10 2.83 -2.05
N GLU A 109 3.41 2.60 -2.01
CA GLU A 109 4.32 2.99 -3.10
C GLU A 109 3.85 2.40 -4.44
N LYS A 110 3.49 1.11 -4.46
CA LYS A 110 2.98 0.45 -5.67
C LYS A 110 1.62 0.94 -6.14
N ILE A 111 0.74 1.37 -5.23
CA ILE A 111 -0.50 2.04 -5.60
C ILE A 111 -0.21 3.39 -6.27
N GLN A 112 0.71 4.19 -5.70
CA GLN A 112 1.07 5.50 -6.25
C GLN A 112 1.75 5.38 -7.62
N GLU A 113 2.65 4.42 -7.80
CA GLU A 113 3.28 4.13 -9.10
C GLU A 113 2.21 3.90 -10.20
N ARG A 114 1.18 3.09 -9.90
CA ARG A 114 0.08 2.84 -10.84
C ARG A 114 -0.79 4.06 -11.13
N ASP A 115 -1.19 4.80 -10.10
CA ASP A 115 -1.97 6.03 -10.27
C ASP A 115 -1.21 7.02 -11.19
N HIS A 116 0.13 7.10 -11.07
CA HIS A 116 0.98 7.93 -11.93
C HIS A 116 1.13 7.43 -13.37
N GLU A 117 1.16 6.12 -13.59
CA GLU A 117 1.18 5.51 -14.93
C GLU A 117 -0.14 5.74 -15.67
N GLU A 118 -1.26 5.58 -14.99
CA GLU A 118 -2.60 5.83 -15.54
C GLU A 118 -2.78 7.31 -15.90
N ALA A 119 -2.37 8.23 -15.02
CA ALA A 119 -2.44 9.67 -15.27
C ALA A 119 -1.60 10.09 -16.49
N ARG A 120 -0.39 9.51 -16.67
CA ARG A 120 0.46 9.74 -17.85
C ARG A 120 -0.21 9.25 -19.13
N THR A 121 -0.79 8.05 -19.08
CA THR A 121 -1.52 7.45 -20.19
C THR A 121 -2.70 8.32 -20.62
N ILE A 122 -3.57 8.74 -19.69
CA ILE A 122 -4.73 9.60 -19.98
C ILE A 122 -4.29 10.94 -20.58
N LYS A 123 -3.26 11.58 -20.01
CA LYS A 123 -2.73 12.85 -20.53
C LYS A 123 -2.28 12.71 -21.98
N SER A 124 -1.65 11.59 -22.33
CA SER A 124 -1.19 11.29 -23.69
C SER A 124 -2.35 11.06 -24.68
N PHE A 125 -3.45 10.44 -24.24
CA PHE A 125 -4.65 10.25 -25.06
C PHE A 125 -5.40 11.56 -25.30
N LEU A 126 -5.48 12.43 -24.30
CA LEU A 126 -6.14 13.73 -24.40
C LEU A 126 -5.37 14.69 -25.32
N THR A 127 -4.03 14.67 -25.30
CA THR A 127 -3.20 15.49 -26.19
C THR A 127 -3.23 15.00 -27.64
N LYS A 128 -3.29 13.69 -27.88
CA LYS A 128 -3.40 13.13 -29.24
C LYS A 128 -4.75 13.37 -29.92
N LYS A 129 -5.83 13.62 -29.17
CA LYS A 129 -7.17 13.92 -29.74
C LYS A 129 -7.35 15.37 -30.20
N GLN A 130 -6.40 16.25 -29.90
CA GLN A 130 -6.43 17.66 -30.29
C GLN A 130 -5.48 18.02 -31.44
N SER A 131 -4.78 17.03 -32.01
CA SER A 131 -3.87 17.17 -33.16
C SER A 131 -4.52 16.65 -34.43
#